data_AF-A0A522JR92-F1
#
_entry.id   AF-A0A522JR92-F1
#
_cell.length_a   1.000
_cell.length_b   1.000
_cell.length_c   1.000
_cell.angle_alpha   90.00
_cell.angle_beta   90.00
_cell.angle_gamma   90.00
#
_symmetry.space_group_name_H-M   'P 1'
#
loop_
_entity.id
_entity.type
_entity.pdbx_description
1 polymer ?
#
loop_
_entity_poly.entity_id
_entity_poly.type
_entity_poly.pdbx_seq_one_letter_code
_entity_poly.pdbx_strand_id
1 'polypeptide(L)' 'MSDIAGKIVPCGKATLWRWVKEGKFPAPVKLNGTVTAWCMADVWLWCDT' A
#
# COMPACT_ATOMS: atom_id res chain seq x y z
N MET A 1 13.68 4.41 0.66
CA MET A 1 12.36 3.98 0.14
C MET A 1 12.01 2.66 0.79
N SER A 2 11.25 2.68 1.89
CA SER A 2 10.78 1.45 2.54
C SER A 2 9.62 0.88 1.72
N ASP A 3 9.80 -0.32 1.19
CA ASP A 3 8.89 -0.93 0.22
C ASP A 3 7.87 -1.85 0.93
N ILE A 4 6.61 -1.42 1.01
CA ILE A 4 5.50 -2.19 1.61
C ILE A 4 5.16 -3.44 0.78
N ALA A 5 5.39 -3.36 -0.53
CA ALA A 5 5.12 -4.44 -1.49
C ALA A 5 6.05 -5.66 -1.36
N GLY A 6 7.14 -5.57 -0.57
CA GLY A 6 8.01 -6.72 -0.32
C GLY A 6 7.83 -7.34 1.06
N LYS A 7 7.27 -6.59 2.02
CA LYS A 7 7.30 -6.96 3.45
C LYS A 7 5.94 -7.24 4.04
N ILE A 8 4.88 -6.66 3.48
CA ILE A 8 3.52 -6.76 4.01
C ILE A 8 2.59 -7.41 2.99
N VAL A 9 2.76 -7.09 1.71
CA VAL A 9 1.98 -7.70 0.63
C VAL A 9 2.91 -8.57 -0.21
N PRO A 10 2.65 -9.86 -0.44
CA PRO A 10 3.47 -10.70 -1.31
C PRO A 10 3.16 -10.42 -2.79
N CYS A 11 3.20 -9.15 -3.23
CA CYS A 11 2.91 -8.78 -4.61
C CYS A 11 3.92 -7.76 -5.13
N GLY A 12 4.23 -7.82 -6.43
CA GLY A 12 5.12 -6.83 -7.03
C GLY A 12 4.55 -5.40 -6.90
N LYS A 13 5.44 -4.40 -6.81
CA LYS A 13 5.06 -2.97 -6.70
C LYS A 13 4.02 -2.54 -7.74
N ALA A 14 4.14 -3.04 -8.97
CA ALA A 14 3.21 -2.73 -10.06
C ALA A 14 1.77 -3.21 -9.77
N THR A 15 1.63 -4.38 -9.15
CA THR A 15 0.35 -4.95 -8.74
C THR A 15 -0.27 -4.15 -7.60
N LEU A 16 0.56 -3.74 -6.62
CA LEU A 16 0.13 -2.88 -5.54
C LEU A 16 -0.44 -1.54 -6.07
N TRP A 17 0.30 -0.85 -6.94
CA TRP A 17 -0.16 0.41 -7.54
C TRP A 17 -1.43 0.24 -8.37
N ARG A 18 -1.59 -0.92 -9.01
CA ARG A 18 -2.81 -1.25 -9.76
C ARG A 18 -4.00 -1.44 -8.81
N TRP A 19 -3.84 -2.10 -7.67
CA TRP A 19 -4.92 -2.21 -6.67
C TRP A 19 -5.27 -0.88 -6.00
N VAL A 20 -4.27 -0.02 -5.76
CA VAL A 20 -4.51 1.36 -5.32
C VAL A 20 -5.35 2.10 -6.35
N LYS A 21 -5.07 1.94 -7.64
CA LYS A 21 -5.85 2.55 -8.72
C LYS A 21 -7.25 1.94 -8.88
N GLU A 22 -7.38 0.62 -8.65
CA GLU A 22 -8.66 -0.09 -8.65
C GLU A 22 -9.50 0.17 -7.38
N GLY A 23 -8.96 0.86 -6.37
CA GLY A 23 -9.65 1.12 -5.10
C GLY A 23 -9.77 -0.11 -4.19
N LYS A 24 -9.05 -1.18 -4.51
CA LYS A 24 -9.01 -2.43 -3.72
C LYS A 24 -8.04 -2.35 -2.55
N PHE A 25 -7.04 -1.46 -2.63
CA PHE A 25 -6.04 -1.25 -1.59
C PHE A 25 -6.28 0.12 -0.93
N PRO A 26 -6.04 0.27 0.38
CA PRO A 26 -6.21 1.54 1.07
C PRO A 26 -5.45 2.69 0.40
N ALA A 27 -6.02 3.88 0.48
CA ALA A 27 -5.45 5.06 -0.17
C ALA A 27 -4.09 5.43 0.47
N PRO A 28 -3.05 5.68 -0.34
CA PRO A 28 -1.78 6.15 0.18
C PRO A 28 -1.89 7.58 0.69
N VAL A 29 -1.36 7.83 1.87
CA VAL A 29 -1.17 9.16 2.45
C VAL A 29 0.18 9.70 2.00
N LYS A 30 0.19 10.90 1.41
CA LYS A 30 1.43 11.60 1.05
C LYS A 30 2.01 12.24 2.30
N LEU A 31 3.13 11.71 2.80
CA LEU A 31 3.85 12.27 3.94
C LEU A 31 4.78 13.42 3.52
N ASN A 32 5.39 13.32 2.34
CA ASN A 32 6.19 14.38 1.75
C ASN A 32 6.13 14.27 0.21
N GLY A 33 6.58 15.30 -0.53
CA GLY A 33 6.45 15.42 -1.99
C GLY A 33 6.86 14.19 -2.84
N THR A 34 7.67 13.29 -2.27
CA THR A 34 8.14 12.05 -2.93
C THR A 34 7.79 10.76 -2.15
N VAL A 35 7.23 10.88 -0.94
CA VAL A 35 6.98 9.72 -0.05
C VAL A 35 5.49 9.56 0.20
N THR A 36 4.94 8.48 -0.33
CA THR A 36 3.63 7.94 0.01
C THR A 36 3.78 6.79 1.01
N ALA A 37 3.00 6.84 2.07
CA ALA A 37 2.89 5.79 3.07
C ALA A 37 1.43 5.40 3.25
N TRP A 38 1.20 4.24 3.85
CA TRP A 38 -0.13 3.77 4.19
C TRP A 38 -0.24 3.63 5.70
N CYS A 39 -1.45 3.80 6.22
CA CYS A 39 -1.69 3.50 7.62
C CYS A 39 -1.61 1.99 7.82
N MET A 40 -0.78 1.55 8.76
CA MET A 40 -0.58 0.13 9.03
C MET A 40 -1.90 -0.56 9.41
N ALA A 41 -2.79 0.11 10.15
CA ALA A 41 -4.07 -0.44 10.57
C ALA A 41 -4.97 -0.79 9.37
N ASP A 42 -5.09 0.10 8.39
CA ASP A 42 -5.90 -0.14 7.20
C ASP A 42 -5.34 -1.28 6.34
N VAL A 43 -4.01 -1.36 6.21
CA VAL A 43 -3.35 -2.44 5.46
C VAL A 43 -3.52 -3.79 6.17
N TRP A 44 -3.47 -3.80 7.51
CA TRP A 44 -3.68 -5.00 8.30
C TRP A 44 -5.13 -5.50 8.21
N LEU A 45 -6.10 -4.59 8.34
CA LEU A 45 -7.52 -4.89 8.18
C LEU A 45 -7.82 -5.44 6.77
N TRP A 46 -7.18 -4.88 5.75
CA TRP A 46 -7.29 -5.39 4.37
C TRP A 46 -6.74 -6.81 4.22
N CYS A 47 -5.61 -7.13 4.87
CA CYS A 47 -5.00 -8.46 4.80
C CYS A 47 -5.79 -9.54 5.56
N ASP A 48 -6.58 -9.13 6.54
CA ASP A 48 -7.43 -10.01 7.36
C ASP A 48 -8.79 -10.31 6.69
N THR A 49 -9.13 -9.62 5.59
CA THR A 49 -10.39 -9.81 4.83
C THR A 49 -10.22 -10.85 3.72
#